data_AF-A0A965AXY5-F1
#
_entry.id   AF-A0A965AXY5-F1
#
_cell.length_a   1.000
_cell.length_b   1.000
_cell.length_c   1.000
_cell.angle_alpha   90.00
_cell.angle_beta   90.00
_cell.angle_gamma   90.00
#
_symmetry.space_group_name_H-M   'P 1'
#
loop_
_entity.id
_entity.type
_entity.pdbx_description
1 polymer ?
#
loop_
_entity_poly.entity_id
_entity_poly.type
_entity_poly.pdbx_seq_one_letter_code
_entity_poly.pdbx_strand_id
1 'polypeptide(L)'
;MESEVTFDALERALVELAATGELTREQIERIRERYLVELARPEDSIPPAHVAQEERNRRSLLGEIGGYVGGAFTLVATLIILGSTWSQLSHIGRIITLLALTLIFAAVALLLHRGEKTPVRARLVATLLSFAGISGAATAGVATPWQKALVAGIVGSIIVTIAYFGNRTSVGHISLFVFKIFATMAFLDAIKIYGGAIAALVLAAIAVAWFFYSQRGILHEEMLGFTIASGTAFVSAEIAFIGSSHIVGYLLFLATAVAGYLLYSRNRRWPFLVAAVAASTFGVGQLITTTLGGALGVSIGLLGAGLVLLGASTIILRTRRTTPS
;
A
#
# COMPACT_ATOMS: atom_id res chain seq x y z
N MET A 1 9.47 18.49 -48.84
CA MET A 1 8.52 17.42 -49.20
C MET A 1 7.85 16.81 -47.97
N GLU A 2 8.57 16.37 -46.92
CA GLU A 2 7.90 15.88 -45.67
C GLU A 2 7.13 16.96 -44.89
N SER A 3 7.58 18.23 -44.93
CA SER A 3 6.90 19.37 -44.28
C SER A 3 5.56 19.77 -44.93
N GLU A 4 5.43 19.59 -46.25
CA GLU A 4 4.19 19.88 -46.97
C GLU A 4 3.10 18.84 -46.66
N VAL A 5 3.49 17.56 -46.58
CA VAL A 5 2.58 16.45 -46.24
C VAL A 5 2.02 16.58 -44.82
N THR A 6 2.79 17.16 -43.89
CA THR A 6 2.38 17.36 -42.50
C THR A 6 1.47 18.58 -42.30
N PHE A 7 1.67 19.66 -43.07
CA PHE A 7 0.77 20.80 -43.08
C PHE A 7 -0.62 20.43 -43.66
N ASP A 8 -0.66 19.68 -44.75
CA ASP A 8 -1.92 19.23 -45.37
C ASP A 8 -2.72 18.27 -44.47
N ALA A 9 -2.05 17.52 -43.59
CA ALA A 9 -2.70 16.68 -42.59
C ALA A 9 -3.28 17.52 -41.44
N LEU A 10 -2.54 18.53 -40.97
CA LEU A 10 -3.00 19.48 -39.95
C LEU A 10 -4.21 20.27 -40.45
N GLU A 11 -4.16 20.77 -41.67
CA GLU A 11 -5.23 21.57 -42.27
C GLU A 11 -6.54 20.77 -42.37
N ARG A 12 -6.45 19.50 -42.77
CA ARG A 12 -7.61 18.59 -42.80
C ARG A 12 -8.20 18.35 -41.40
N ALA A 13 -7.36 18.13 -40.39
CA ALA A 13 -7.83 17.95 -39.01
C ALA A 13 -8.48 19.21 -38.43
N LEU A 14 -7.96 20.40 -38.75
CA LEU A 14 -8.55 21.68 -38.31
C LEU A 14 -9.91 21.93 -38.96
N VAL A 15 -10.08 21.59 -40.24
CA VAL A 15 -11.37 21.68 -40.92
C VAL A 15 -12.39 20.70 -40.34
N GLU A 16 -11.97 19.49 -39.98
CA GLU A 16 -12.84 18.50 -39.34
C GLU A 16 -13.30 18.96 -37.95
N LEU A 17 -12.38 19.48 -37.13
CA LEU A 17 -12.69 20.02 -35.81
C LEU A 17 -13.52 21.31 -35.84
N ALA A 18 -13.44 22.08 -36.94
CA ALA A 18 -14.33 23.20 -37.19
C ALA A 18 -15.74 22.72 -37.52
N ALA A 19 -15.86 21.66 -38.32
CA ALA A 19 -17.13 21.10 -38.75
C ALA A 19 -17.89 20.43 -37.59
N THR A 20 -17.18 19.86 -36.61
CA THR A 20 -17.77 19.31 -35.38
C THR A 20 -18.10 20.38 -34.33
N GLY A 21 -17.71 21.64 -34.55
CA GLY A 21 -17.94 22.75 -33.63
C GLY A 21 -17.03 22.74 -32.40
N GLU A 22 -16.01 21.88 -32.38
CA GLU A 22 -15.06 21.76 -31.28
C GLU A 22 -14.06 22.93 -31.26
N LEU A 23 -13.79 23.54 -32.42
CA LEU A 23 -12.94 24.72 -32.54
C LEU A 23 -13.65 25.87 -33.25
N THR A 24 -13.48 27.07 -32.69
CA THR A 24 -13.94 28.31 -33.32
C THR A 24 -12.94 28.76 -34.41
N ARG A 25 -13.42 29.52 -35.40
CA ARG A 25 -12.57 30.05 -36.49
C ARG A 25 -11.38 30.85 -35.97
N GLU A 26 -11.56 31.57 -34.86
CA GLU A 26 -10.51 32.36 -34.23
C GLU A 26 -9.42 31.49 -33.57
N GLN A 27 -9.79 30.32 -33.03
CA GLN A 27 -8.83 29.35 -32.49
C GLN A 27 -8.04 28.66 -33.61
N ILE A 28 -8.70 28.37 -34.73
CA ILE A 28 -8.06 27.76 -35.91
C ILE A 28 -7.00 28.70 -36.49
N GLU A 29 -7.32 29.98 -36.67
CA GLU A 29 -6.34 30.96 -37.17
C GLU A 29 -5.16 31.14 -36.21
N ARG A 30 -5.39 31.14 -34.88
CA ARG A 30 -4.28 31.18 -33.91
C ARG A 30 -3.38 29.94 -33.98
N ILE A 31 -3.97 28.76 -34.22
CA ILE A 31 -3.19 27.52 -34.36
C ILE A 31 -2.39 27.56 -35.66
N ARG A 32 -2.98 28.04 -36.76
CA ARG A 32 -2.30 28.18 -38.05
C ARG A 32 -1.14 29.18 -37.95
N GLU A 33 -1.37 30.33 -37.35
CA GLU A 33 -0.33 31.35 -37.14
C GLU A 33 0.82 30.82 -36.29
N ARG A 34 0.52 30.15 -35.16
CA ARG A 34 1.54 29.52 -34.32
C ARG A 34 2.32 28.43 -35.05
N TYR A 35 1.65 27.60 -35.86
CA TYR A 35 2.30 26.54 -36.62
C TYR A 35 3.23 27.09 -37.71
N LEU A 36 2.79 28.13 -38.43
CA LEU A 36 3.62 28.80 -39.45
C LEU A 36 4.85 29.49 -38.83
N VAL A 37 4.70 30.09 -37.65
CA VAL A 37 5.82 30.67 -36.89
C VAL A 37 6.81 29.60 -36.45
N GLU A 38 6.34 28.42 -36.02
CA GLU A 38 7.22 27.31 -35.61
C GLU A 38 7.90 26.64 -36.82
N LEU A 39 7.24 26.57 -37.99
CA LEU A 39 7.83 26.04 -39.23
C LEU A 39 8.88 26.97 -39.83
N ALA A 40 8.68 28.29 -39.69
CA ALA A 40 9.62 29.31 -40.13
C ALA A 40 10.83 29.46 -39.19
N ARG A 41 10.82 28.75 -38.06
CA ARG A 41 11.88 28.74 -37.07
C ARG A 41 13.05 27.88 -37.59
N PRO A 42 14.28 28.42 -37.74
CA PRO A 42 15.44 27.63 -38.15
C PRO A 42 15.69 26.48 -37.17
N GLU A 43 16.00 25.28 -37.67
CA GLU A 43 16.23 24.07 -36.86
C GLU A 43 17.30 24.27 -35.77
N ASP A 44 18.24 25.20 -35.98
CA ASP A 44 19.28 25.61 -35.02
C ASP A 44 18.79 26.49 -33.86
N SER A 45 17.49 26.80 -33.79
CA SER A 45 16.90 27.69 -32.79
C SER A 45 16.00 27.00 -31.76
N ILE A 46 16.18 25.69 -31.56
CA ILE A 46 15.76 25.03 -30.32
C ILE A 46 16.50 25.73 -29.18
N PRO A 47 15.80 26.41 -28.25
CA PRO A 47 16.47 27.13 -27.18
C PRO A 47 17.36 26.14 -26.38
N PRO A 48 18.62 26.48 -26.06
CA PRO A 48 19.51 25.62 -25.26
C PRO A 48 18.89 25.21 -23.91
N ALA A 49 17.86 25.93 -23.46
CA ALA A 49 17.05 25.59 -22.30
C ALA A 49 16.34 24.23 -22.41
N HIS A 50 15.78 23.85 -23.57
CA HIS A 50 15.06 22.57 -23.70
C HIS A 50 16.00 21.36 -23.63
N VAL A 51 17.14 21.42 -24.33
CA VAL A 51 18.17 20.37 -24.29
C VAL A 51 18.81 20.29 -22.89
N ALA A 52 19.14 21.43 -22.28
CA ALA A 52 19.69 21.46 -20.92
C ALA A 52 18.70 20.95 -19.86
N GLN A 53 17.40 21.18 -20.04
CA GLN A 53 16.36 20.73 -19.13
C GLN A 53 16.08 19.23 -19.27
N GLU A 54 16.12 18.68 -20.48
CA GLU A 54 16.08 17.22 -20.69
C GLU A 54 17.31 16.52 -20.11
N GLU A 55 18.51 17.05 -20.31
CA GLU A 55 19.72 16.49 -19.71
C GLU A 55 19.68 16.55 -18.19
N ARG A 56 19.21 17.66 -17.61
CA ARG A 56 19.05 17.80 -16.16
C ARG A 56 18.02 16.82 -15.61
N ASN A 57 16.91 16.60 -16.31
CA ASN A 57 15.90 15.60 -15.96
C ASN A 57 16.48 14.18 -16.05
N ARG A 58 17.24 13.84 -17.09
CA ARG A 58 17.88 12.52 -17.23
C ARG A 58 18.92 12.27 -16.14
N ARG A 59 19.77 13.25 -15.83
CA ARG A 59 20.76 13.14 -14.74
C ARG A 59 20.10 13.04 -13.37
N SER A 60 19.01 13.78 -13.14
CA SER A 60 18.20 13.66 -11.92
C SER A 60 17.57 12.27 -11.79
N LEU A 61 17.01 11.75 -12.87
CA LEU A 61 16.35 10.45 -12.90
C LEU A 61 17.36 9.30 -12.76
N LEU A 62 18.55 9.42 -13.36
CA LEU A 62 19.67 8.50 -13.13
C LEU A 62 20.18 8.56 -11.69
N GLY A 63 20.22 9.75 -11.08
CA GLY A 63 20.56 9.90 -9.66
C GLY A 63 19.52 9.26 -8.74
N GLU A 64 18.23 9.39 -9.06
CA GLU A 64 17.13 8.78 -8.32
C GLU A 64 17.14 7.24 -8.45
N ILE A 65 17.27 6.71 -9.68
CA ILE A 65 17.42 5.26 -9.91
C ILE A 65 18.67 4.74 -9.21
N GLY A 66 19.81 5.42 -9.36
CA GLY A 66 21.06 5.06 -8.70
C GLY A 66 20.93 5.04 -7.18
N GLY A 67 20.19 5.99 -6.61
CA GLY A 67 19.86 6.03 -5.18
C GLY A 67 19.02 4.83 -4.73
N TYR A 68 17.95 4.49 -5.46
CA TYR A 68 17.11 3.34 -5.12
C TYR A 68 17.82 2.01 -5.29
N VAL A 69 18.54 1.84 -6.40
CA VAL A 69 19.30 0.61 -6.69
C VAL A 69 20.46 0.44 -5.71
N GLY A 70 21.22 1.50 -5.46
CA GLY A 70 22.31 1.49 -4.48
C GLY A 70 21.80 1.22 -3.05
N GLY A 71 20.67 1.82 -2.67
CA GLY A 71 20.01 1.54 -1.39
C GLY A 71 19.57 0.08 -1.26
N ALA A 72 18.97 -0.49 -2.30
CA ALA A 72 18.56 -1.89 -2.33
C ALA A 72 19.76 -2.84 -2.20
N PHE A 73 20.84 -2.62 -2.97
CA PHE A 73 22.06 -3.41 -2.86
C PHE A 73 22.70 -3.31 -1.47
N THR A 74 22.77 -2.10 -0.90
CA THR A 74 23.30 -1.88 0.46
C THR A 74 22.47 -2.64 1.50
N LEU A 75 21.15 -2.61 1.38
CA LEU A 75 20.24 -3.33 2.27
C LEU A 75 20.43 -4.84 2.16
N VAL A 76 20.47 -5.38 0.94
CA VAL A 76 20.69 -6.82 0.69
C VAL A 76 22.06 -7.25 1.21
N ALA A 77 23.12 -6.51 0.91
CA ALA A 77 24.47 -6.80 1.40
C ALA A 77 24.52 -6.78 2.93
N THR A 78 23.89 -5.79 3.57
CA THR A 78 23.78 -5.71 5.03
C THR A 78 23.05 -6.92 5.61
N LEU A 79 21.95 -7.36 4.99
CA LEU A 79 21.20 -8.54 5.43
C LEU A 79 22.02 -9.84 5.27
N ILE A 80 22.77 -9.99 4.18
CA ILE A 80 23.64 -11.17 3.94
C ILE A 80 24.79 -11.19 4.96
N ILE A 81 25.46 -10.06 5.17
CA ILE A 81 26.55 -9.94 6.15
C ILE A 81 26.02 -10.20 7.55
N LEU A 82 24.89 -9.58 7.92
CA LEU A 82 24.29 -9.77 9.23
C LEU A 82 23.89 -11.24 9.42
N GLY A 83 23.23 -11.86 8.44
CA GLY A 83 22.83 -13.26 8.51
C GLY A 83 23.99 -14.25 8.63
N SER A 84 25.08 -14.03 7.89
CA SER A 84 26.26 -14.90 7.91
C SER A 84 27.13 -14.74 9.16
N THR A 85 27.18 -13.53 9.73
CA THR A 85 27.96 -13.25 10.95
C THR A 85 27.16 -13.45 12.24
N TRP A 86 25.82 -13.47 12.18
CA TRP A 86 24.97 -13.54 13.36
C TRP A 86 25.29 -14.73 14.27
N SER A 87 25.48 -15.92 13.69
CA SER A 87 25.78 -17.15 14.42
C SER A 87 27.15 -17.10 15.11
N GLN A 88 28.09 -16.33 14.56
CA GLN A 88 29.46 -16.18 15.07
C GLN A 88 29.56 -15.15 16.20
N LEU A 89 28.61 -14.21 16.28
CA LEU A 89 28.57 -13.23 17.37
C LEU A 89 28.19 -13.88 18.69
N SER A 90 28.94 -13.54 19.74
CA SER A 90 28.55 -13.84 21.13
C SER A 90 27.21 -13.18 21.45
N HIS A 91 26.52 -13.68 22.49
CA HIS A 91 25.24 -13.10 22.93
C HIS A 91 25.35 -11.60 23.25
N ILE A 92 26.40 -11.22 23.97
CA ILE A 92 26.71 -9.81 24.26
C ILE A 92 27.02 -9.03 22.98
N GLY A 93 27.79 -9.62 22.06
CA GLY A 93 28.09 -9.00 20.76
C GLY A 93 26.83 -8.65 19.98
N ARG A 94 25.85 -9.56 19.90
CA ARG A 94 24.54 -9.33 19.26
C ARG A 94 23.79 -8.16 19.89
N ILE A 95 23.76 -8.08 21.22
CA ILE A 95 23.09 -6.98 21.94
C ILE A 95 23.76 -5.65 21.63
N ILE A 96 25.09 -5.57 21.74
CA ILE A 96 25.85 -4.35 21.50
C ILE A 96 25.65 -3.86 20.06
N THR A 97 25.73 -4.76 19.07
CA THR A 97 25.53 -4.41 17.66
C THR A 97 24.13 -3.86 17.40
N LEU A 98 23.08 -4.51 17.91
CA LEU A 98 21.71 -4.05 17.70
C LEU A 98 21.40 -2.74 18.47
N LEU A 99 21.95 -2.59 19.68
CA LEU A 99 21.84 -1.36 20.44
C LEU A 99 22.53 -0.20 19.72
N ALA A 100 23.73 -0.42 19.20
CA ALA A 100 24.47 0.57 18.43
C ALA A 100 23.67 1.02 17.19
N LEU A 101 23.10 0.08 16.42
CA LEU A 101 22.23 0.40 15.29
C LEU A 101 21.01 1.23 15.70
N THR A 102 20.37 0.86 16.81
CA THR A 102 19.24 1.61 17.38
C THR A 102 19.61 3.05 17.68
N LEU A 103 20.74 3.25 18.35
CA LEU A 103 21.24 4.57 18.71
C LEU A 103 21.64 5.38 17.47
N ILE A 104 22.28 4.76 16.47
CA ILE A 104 22.66 5.42 15.21
C ILE A 104 21.40 5.89 14.47
N PHE A 105 20.42 5.01 14.25
CA PHE A 105 19.19 5.38 13.55
C PHE A 105 18.41 6.47 14.29
N ALA A 106 18.28 6.37 15.62
CA ALA A 106 17.62 7.38 16.42
C ALA A 106 18.37 8.72 16.40
N ALA A 107 19.69 8.72 16.54
CA ALA A 107 20.51 9.93 16.52
C ALA A 107 20.42 10.64 15.16
N VAL A 108 20.58 9.91 14.06
CA VAL A 108 20.45 10.48 12.70
C VAL A 108 19.05 11.01 12.47
N ALA A 109 18.01 10.29 12.91
CA ALA A 109 16.63 10.77 12.83
C ALA A 109 16.41 12.08 13.60
N LEU A 110 16.96 12.20 14.82
CA LEU A 110 16.85 13.40 15.64
C LEU A 110 17.59 14.60 15.04
N LEU A 111 18.80 14.37 14.50
CA LEU A 111 19.54 15.40 13.75
C LEU A 111 18.75 15.87 12.52
N LEU A 112 18.15 14.93 11.80
CA LEU A 112 17.26 15.21 10.67
C LEU A 112 15.87 15.72 11.08
N HIS A 113 15.51 15.73 12.35
CA HIS A 113 14.25 16.32 12.79
C HIS A 113 14.40 17.82 13.09
N ARG A 114 15.59 18.27 13.50
CA ARG A 114 15.85 19.64 13.98
C ARG A 114 15.96 20.74 12.92
N GLY A 115 16.13 20.38 11.66
CA GLY A 115 16.28 21.37 10.55
C GLY A 115 14.95 21.69 9.87
N GLU A 116 15.00 22.25 8.66
CA GLU A 116 13.80 22.57 7.87
C GLU A 116 12.88 21.35 7.61
N LYS A 117 11.57 21.58 7.76
CA LYS A 117 10.55 20.54 7.65
C LYS A 117 10.09 20.39 6.20
N THR A 118 10.77 19.54 5.44
CA THR A 118 10.30 19.10 4.12
C THR A 118 9.57 17.76 4.21
N PRO A 119 8.57 17.48 3.34
CA PRO A 119 7.86 16.20 3.34
C PRO A 119 8.77 14.99 3.14
N VAL A 120 9.81 15.13 2.29
CA VAL A 120 10.82 14.09 2.04
C VAL A 120 11.62 13.78 3.32
N ARG A 121 12.07 14.83 4.02
CA ARG A 121 12.81 14.68 5.26
C ARG A 121 11.95 14.10 6.38
N ALA A 122 10.69 14.51 6.48
CA ALA A 122 9.75 13.91 7.43
C ALA A 122 9.58 12.41 7.18
N ARG A 123 9.44 11.97 5.91
CA ARG A 123 9.39 10.55 5.57
C ARG A 123 10.68 9.82 5.94
N LEU A 124 11.84 10.39 5.61
CA LEU A 124 13.14 9.81 5.97
C LEU A 124 13.32 9.65 7.49
N VAL A 125 12.94 10.66 8.27
CA VAL A 125 12.96 10.61 9.74
C VAL A 125 12.05 9.48 10.24
N ALA A 126 10.84 9.34 9.70
CA ALA A 126 9.93 8.26 10.09
C ALA A 126 10.47 6.87 9.72
N THR A 127 11.12 6.74 8.56
CA THR A 127 11.80 5.51 8.14
C THR A 127 12.94 5.16 9.11
N LEU A 128 13.81 6.11 9.45
CA LEU A 128 14.91 5.89 10.38
C LEU A 128 14.41 5.53 11.78
N LEU A 129 13.36 6.20 12.28
CA LEU A 129 12.76 5.84 13.56
C LEU A 129 12.08 4.47 13.53
N SER A 130 11.55 4.06 12.38
CA SER A 130 11.01 2.69 12.20
C SER A 130 12.13 1.65 12.28
N PHE A 131 13.28 1.91 11.64
CA PHE A 131 14.45 1.05 11.76
C PHE A 131 15.01 1.04 13.19
N ALA A 132 15.02 2.17 13.90
CA ALA A 132 15.35 2.22 15.32
C ALA A 132 14.37 1.38 16.15
N GLY A 133 13.08 1.38 15.81
CA GLY A 133 12.07 0.50 16.41
C GLY A 133 12.38 -0.98 16.18
N ILE A 134 12.77 -1.37 14.95
CA ILE A 134 13.15 -2.75 14.58
C ILE A 134 14.40 -3.19 15.33
N SER A 135 15.48 -2.42 15.30
CA SER A 135 16.71 -2.76 15.98
C SER A 135 16.53 -2.74 17.51
N GLY A 136 15.75 -1.81 18.04
CA GLY A 136 15.44 -1.71 19.47
C GLY A 136 14.62 -2.90 19.96
N ALA A 137 13.59 -3.29 19.21
CA ALA A 137 12.82 -4.51 19.45
C ALA A 137 13.72 -5.75 19.44
N ALA A 138 14.56 -5.90 18.41
CA ALA A 138 15.49 -7.02 18.30
C ALA A 138 16.48 -7.04 19.48
N THR A 139 16.99 -5.87 19.89
CA THR A 139 17.91 -5.74 21.03
C THR A 139 17.26 -6.26 22.30
N ALA A 140 16.04 -5.81 22.60
CA ALA A 140 15.29 -6.22 23.78
C ALA A 140 14.94 -7.72 23.73
N GLY A 141 14.55 -8.23 22.57
CA GLY A 141 14.26 -9.65 22.36
C GLY A 141 15.48 -10.57 22.53
N VAL A 142 16.67 -10.13 22.13
CA VAL A 142 17.92 -10.89 22.32
C VAL A 142 18.39 -10.79 23.77
N ALA A 143 18.23 -9.63 24.40
CA ALA A 143 18.65 -9.39 25.79
C ALA A 143 17.81 -10.16 26.82
N THR A 144 16.55 -10.48 26.50
CA THR A 144 15.70 -11.27 27.39
C THR A 144 15.90 -12.79 27.20
N PRO A 145 15.97 -13.57 28.28
CA PRO A 145 15.97 -15.03 28.18
C PRO A 145 14.55 -15.62 28.00
N TRP A 146 13.49 -14.87 28.34
CA TRP A 146 12.10 -15.31 28.31
C TRP A 146 11.27 -14.53 27.29
N GLN A 147 10.33 -15.22 26.62
CA GLN A 147 9.31 -14.65 25.72
C GLN A 147 9.88 -13.58 24.77
N LYS A 148 10.96 -13.93 24.06
CA LYS A 148 11.76 -13.02 23.22
C LYS A 148 10.91 -12.17 22.27
N ALA A 149 9.95 -12.80 21.60
CA ALA A 149 9.05 -12.12 20.67
C ALA A 149 8.14 -11.09 21.37
N LEU A 150 7.64 -11.40 22.58
CA LEU A 150 6.75 -10.50 23.32
C LEU A 150 7.50 -9.26 23.78
N VAL A 151 8.67 -9.44 24.40
CA VAL A 151 9.51 -8.32 24.85
C VAL A 151 9.93 -7.45 23.67
N ALA A 152 10.36 -8.07 22.56
CA ALA A 152 10.66 -7.35 21.33
C ALA A 152 9.44 -6.57 20.81
N GLY A 153 8.27 -7.19 20.79
CA GLY A 153 7.03 -6.59 20.33
C GLY A 153 6.61 -5.39 21.18
N ILE A 154 6.66 -5.51 22.50
CA ILE A 154 6.33 -4.41 23.42
C ILE A 154 7.30 -3.24 23.24
N VAL A 155 8.61 -3.50 23.29
CA VAL A 155 9.63 -2.44 23.17
C VAL A 155 9.56 -1.74 21.82
N GLY A 156 9.50 -2.50 20.73
CA GLY A 156 9.34 -1.95 19.38
C GLY A 156 8.05 -1.13 19.24
N SER A 157 6.94 -1.63 19.80
CA SER A 157 5.67 -0.92 19.78
C SER A 157 5.73 0.41 20.53
N ILE A 158 6.41 0.47 21.68
CA ILE A 158 6.62 1.71 22.43
C ILE A 158 7.44 2.70 21.61
N ILE A 159 8.60 2.27 21.09
CA ILE A 159 9.51 3.13 20.31
C ILE A 159 8.78 3.71 19.10
N VAL A 160 8.09 2.87 18.32
CA VAL A 160 7.39 3.31 17.11
C VAL A 160 6.15 4.15 17.43
N THR A 161 5.47 3.90 18.56
CA THR A 161 4.36 4.76 19.01
C THR A 161 4.87 6.18 19.30
N ILE A 162 5.96 6.30 20.06
CA ILE A 162 6.58 7.60 20.36
C ILE A 162 7.03 8.29 19.07
N ALA A 163 7.72 7.56 18.19
CA ALA A 163 8.19 8.07 16.91
C ALA A 163 7.06 8.59 16.02
N TYR A 164 5.97 7.83 15.93
CA TYR A 164 4.82 8.19 15.10
C TYR A 164 4.15 9.48 15.57
N PHE A 165 3.94 9.63 16.88
CA PHE A 165 3.32 10.85 17.40
C PHE A 165 4.24 12.06 17.34
N GLY A 166 5.56 11.86 17.37
CA GLY A 166 6.54 12.92 17.09
C GLY A 166 6.60 13.33 15.61
N ASN A 167 6.32 12.40 14.69
CA ASN A 167 6.38 12.65 13.26
C ASN A 167 5.34 11.82 12.47
N ARG A 168 4.13 12.39 12.35
CA ARG A 168 2.98 11.75 11.72
C ARG A 168 3.15 11.70 10.20
N THR A 169 3.52 10.53 9.69
CA THR A 169 3.69 10.25 8.26
C THR A 169 3.06 8.89 7.90
N SER A 170 2.85 8.64 6.61
CA SER A 170 2.34 7.36 6.08
C SER A 170 3.26 6.18 6.47
N VAL A 171 4.58 6.36 6.37
CA VAL A 171 5.58 5.34 6.76
C VAL A 171 5.48 5.03 8.25
N GLY A 172 5.40 6.07 9.09
CA GLY A 172 5.22 5.91 10.52
C GLY A 172 3.91 5.20 10.88
N HIS A 173 2.82 5.46 10.12
CA HIS A 173 1.53 4.80 10.32
C HIS A 173 1.63 3.29 10.04
N ILE A 174 2.24 2.90 8.92
CA ILE A 174 2.46 1.49 8.57
C ILE A 174 3.31 0.81 9.65
N SER A 175 4.41 1.45 10.05
CA SER A 175 5.30 0.94 11.09
C SER A 175 4.56 0.72 12.41
N LEU A 176 3.76 1.70 12.83
CA LEU A 176 2.94 1.62 14.04
C LEU A 176 2.00 0.40 13.98
N PHE A 177 1.29 0.23 12.87
CA PHE A 177 0.39 -0.90 12.68
C PHE A 177 1.13 -2.24 12.77
N VAL A 178 2.23 -2.40 12.02
CA VAL A 178 3.03 -3.64 12.00
C VAL A 178 3.52 -4.02 13.39
N PHE A 179 4.02 -3.06 14.17
CA PHE A 179 4.47 -3.35 15.54
C PHE A 179 3.33 -3.67 16.50
N LYS A 180 2.14 -3.08 16.34
CA LYS A 180 0.97 -3.45 17.15
C LYS A 180 0.49 -4.86 16.82
N ILE A 181 0.48 -5.25 15.54
CA ILE A 181 0.19 -6.62 15.12
C ILE A 181 1.24 -7.58 15.68
N PHE A 182 2.53 -7.29 15.50
CA PHE A 182 3.60 -8.14 16.00
C PHE A 182 3.54 -8.34 17.51
N ALA A 183 3.37 -7.25 18.29
CA ALA A 183 3.21 -7.33 19.74
C ALA A 183 1.98 -8.15 20.14
N THR A 184 0.87 -8.01 19.44
CA THR A 184 -0.36 -8.76 19.71
C THR A 184 -0.17 -10.25 19.41
N MET A 185 0.41 -10.60 18.27
CA MET A 185 0.67 -11.99 17.90
C MET A 185 1.66 -12.64 18.88
N ALA A 186 2.71 -11.92 19.27
CA ALA A 186 3.66 -12.40 20.26
C ALA A 186 3.02 -12.58 21.66
N PHE A 187 2.06 -11.74 22.03
CA PHE A 187 1.29 -11.90 23.25
C PHE A 187 0.40 -13.14 23.21
N LEU A 188 -0.33 -13.33 22.10
CA LEU A 188 -1.19 -14.51 21.89
C LEU A 188 -0.39 -15.81 21.90
N ASP A 189 0.80 -15.81 21.31
CA ASP A 189 1.74 -16.93 21.35
C ASP A 189 2.24 -17.20 22.79
N ALA A 190 2.60 -16.15 23.54
CA ALA A 190 3.06 -16.28 24.92
C ALA A 190 2.01 -16.93 25.85
N ILE A 191 0.72 -16.72 25.59
CA ILE A 191 -0.40 -17.35 26.33
C ILE A 191 -0.92 -18.63 25.67
N LYS A 192 -0.28 -19.12 24.60
CA LYS A 192 -0.62 -20.34 23.86
C LYS A 192 -2.02 -20.34 23.23
N ILE A 193 -2.49 -19.18 22.79
CA ILE A 193 -3.79 -18.99 22.10
C ILE A 193 -3.58 -18.66 20.61
N TYR A 194 -2.40 -18.96 20.08
CA TYR A 194 -2.08 -18.74 18.67
C TYR A 194 -2.86 -19.70 17.75
N GLY A 195 -3.35 -19.18 16.61
CA GLY A 195 -3.88 -20.01 15.52
C GLY A 195 -5.30 -20.55 15.70
N GLY A 196 -6.19 -19.81 16.38
CA GLY A 196 -7.60 -20.20 16.52
C GLY A 196 -8.57 -19.01 16.53
N ALA A 197 -9.85 -19.30 16.84
CA ALA A 197 -10.92 -18.31 16.89
C ALA A 197 -10.57 -17.04 17.69
N ILE A 198 -9.93 -17.18 18.85
CA ILE A 198 -9.59 -16.04 19.71
C ILE A 198 -8.59 -15.11 19.02
N ALA A 199 -7.54 -15.65 18.40
CA ALA A 199 -6.55 -14.84 17.68
C ALA A 199 -7.21 -14.05 16.54
N ALA A 200 -8.10 -14.70 15.78
CA ALA A 200 -8.87 -14.05 14.74
C ALA A 200 -9.78 -12.94 15.28
N LEU A 201 -10.51 -13.18 16.37
CA LEU A 201 -11.37 -12.17 17.00
C LEU A 201 -10.58 -10.98 17.52
N VAL A 202 -9.39 -11.20 18.08
CA VAL A 202 -8.48 -10.12 18.51
C VAL A 202 -8.02 -9.29 17.31
N LEU A 203 -7.67 -9.91 16.18
CA LEU A 203 -7.30 -9.19 14.97
C LEU A 203 -8.48 -8.43 14.36
N ALA A 204 -9.68 -9.01 14.38
CA ALA A 204 -10.90 -8.32 13.99
C ALA A 204 -11.16 -7.09 14.88
N ALA A 205 -10.95 -7.20 16.19
CA ALA A 205 -11.05 -6.07 17.11
C ALA A 205 -10.00 -4.99 16.81
N ILE A 206 -8.77 -5.37 16.45
CA ILE A 206 -7.73 -4.42 16.00
C ILE A 206 -8.18 -3.72 14.71
N ALA A 207 -8.75 -4.44 13.75
CA ALA A 207 -9.27 -3.85 12.52
C ALA A 207 -10.34 -2.78 12.81
N VAL A 208 -11.29 -3.09 13.70
CA VAL A 208 -12.32 -2.14 14.14
C VAL A 208 -11.72 -0.93 14.86
N ALA A 209 -10.77 -1.15 15.77
CA ALA A 209 -10.08 -0.07 16.46
C ALA A 209 -9.32 0.83 15.47
N TRP A 210 -8.64 0.25 14.48
CA TRP A 210 -7.90 0.99 13.46
C TRP A 210 -8.82 1.81 12.56
N PHE A 211 -9.95 1.22 12.13
CA PHE A 211 -11.00 1.93 11.40
C PHE A 211 -11.47 3.16 12.19
N PHE A 212 -11.75 2.98 13.48
CA PHE A 212 -12.25 4.04 14.35
C PHE A 212 -11.24 5.17 14.56
N TYR A 213 -9.97 4.83 14.83
CA TYR A 213 -8.91 5.83 14.95
C TYR A 213 -8.67 6.60 13.64
N SER A 214 -8.81 5.92 12.51
CA SER A 214 -8.69 6.54 11.18
C SER A 214 -9.88 7.46 10.89
N GLN A 215 -11.10 7.04 11.24
CA GLN A 215 -12.31 7.85 11.09
C GLN A 215 -12.29 9.11 11.96
N ARG A 216 -11.68 9.05 13.14
CA ARG A 216 -11.52 10.20 14.05
C ARG A 216 -10.35 11.13 13.68
N GLY A 217 -9.62 10.86 12.60
CA GLY A 217 -8.45 11.65 12.20
C GLY A 217 -7.28 11.60 13.19
N ILE A 218 -7.25 10.61 14.08
CA ILE A 218 -6.13 10.41 15.03
C ILE A 218 -4.90 9.92 14.25
N LEU A 219 -5.13 9.07 13.25
CA LEU A 219 -4.10 8.53 12.37
C LEU A 219 -3.95 9.38 11.11
N HIS A 220 -2.71 9.63 10.72
CA HIS A 220 -2.33 10.31 9.50
C HIS A 220 -2.82 9.55 8.26
N GLU A 221 -3.44 10.26 7.32
CA GLU A 221 -4.06 9.73 6.09
C GLU A 221 -5.16 8.70 6.35
N GLU A 222 -6.42 9.17 6.39
CA GLU A 222 -7.58 8.31 6.63
C GLU A 222 -7.66 7.12 5.66
N MET A 223 -7.32 7.35 4.38
CA MET A 223 -7.37 6.32 3.34
C MET A 223 -6.44 5.14 3.64
N LEU A 224 -5.21 5.42 4.08
CA LEU A 224 -4.25 4.39 4.47
C LEU A 224 -4.77 3.62 5.69
N GLY A 225 -5.35 4.33 6.66
CA GLY A 225 -5.99 3.74 7.83
C GLY A 225 -7.14 2.79 7.49
N PHE A 226 -8.03 3.15 6.55
CA PHE A 226 -9.08 2.25 6.08
C PHE A 226 -8.56 1.05 5.31
N THR A 227 -7.52 1.22 4.49
CA THR A 227 -6.89 0.09 3.79
C THR A 227 -6.30 -0.91 4.79
N ILE A 228 -5.58 -0.43 5.80
CA ILE A 228 -5.05 -1.27 6.87
C ILE A 228 -6.19 -1.97 7.63
N ALA A 229 -7.20 -1.22 8.07
CA ALA A 229 -8.34 -1.80 8.81
C ALA A 229 -9.07 -2.87 7.99
N SER A 230 -9.38 -2.58 6.72
CA SER A 230 -10.12 -3.49 5.85
C SER A 230 -9.31 -4.74 5.51
N GLY A 231 -8.00 -4.59 5.24
CA GLY A 231 -7.10 -5.71 5.04
C GLY A 231 -6.96 -6.58 6.30
N THR A 232 -6.89 -5.96 7.48
CA THR A 232 -6.80 -6.68 8.76
C THR A 232 -8.09 -7.46 9.06
N ALA A 233 -9.26 -6.88 8.77
CA ALA A 233 -10.54 -7.57 8.92
C ALA A 233 -10.59 -8.81 8.03
N PHE A 234 -10.17 -8.71 6.77
CA PHE A 234 -10.06 -9.85 5.86
C PHE A 234 -9.07 -10.92 6.39
N VAL A 235 -7.86 -10.52 6.76
CA VAL A 235 -6.83 -11.45 7.28
C VAL A 235 -7.29 -12.14 8.57
N SER A 236 -8.08 -11.47 9.41
CA SER A 236 -8.65 -12.07 10.61
C SER A 236 -9.56 -13.26 10.30
N ALA A 237 -10.35 -13.16 9.22
CA ALA A 237 -11.22 -14.26 8.77
C ALA A 237 -10.40 -15.45 8.25
N GLU A 238 -9.35 -15.19 7.46
CA GLU A 238 -8.40 -16.22 7.00
C GLU A 238 -7.72 -16.94 8.15
N ILE A 239 -7.27 -16.21 9.18
CA ILE A 239 -6.63 -16.83 10.36
C ILE A 239 -7.61 -17.73 11.12
N ALA A 240 -8.88 -17.34 11.27
CA ALA A 240 -9.89 -18.21 11.87
C ALA A 240 -10.11 -19.48 11.06
N PHE A 241 -10.16 -19.34 9.74
CA PHE A 241 -10.39 -20.47 8.83
C PHE A 241 -9.22 -21.46 8.84
N ILE A 242 -7.98 -20.97 8.68
CA ILE A 242 -6.77 -21.80 8.74
C ILE A 242 -6.59 -22.42 10.14
N GLY A 243 -6.97 -21.69 11.19
CA GLY A 243 -6.91 -22.09 12.59
C GLY A 243 -7.97 -23.09 13.05
N SER A 244 -8.51 -23.93 12.14
CA SER A 244 -9.54 -24.95 12.41
C SER A 244 -10.89 -24.44 12.94
N SER A 245 -11.10 -23.12 12.97
CA SER A 245 -12.33 -22.48 13.46
C SER A 245 -13.19 -22.00 12.30
N HIS A 246 -13.57 -22.91 11.39
CA HIS A 246 -14.23 -22.56 10.11
C HIS A 246 -15.49 -21.71 10.28
N ILE A 247 -16.32 -21.99 11.29
CA ILE A 247 -17.54 -21.22 11.58
C ILE A 247 -17.19 -19.75 11.86
N VAL A 248 -16.17 -19.50 12.68
CA VAL A 248 -15.71 -18.15 13.00
C VAL A 248 -15.15 -17.47 11.75
N GLY A 249 -14.41 -18.22 10.91
CA GLY A 249 -13.95 -17.74 9.60
C GLY A 249 -15.12 -17.27 8.73
N TYR A 250 -16.15 -18.10 8.55
CA TYR A 250 -17.33 -17.74 7.76
C TYR A 250 -18.06 -16.52 8.29
N LEU A 251 -18.24 -16.43 9.62
CA LEU A 251 -18.87 -15.28 10.24
C LEU A 251 -18.04 -14.01 10.04
N LEU A 252 -16.71 -14.08 10.13
CA LEU A 252 -15.83 -12.94 9.89
C LEU A 252 -15.78 -12.54 8.40
N PHE A 253 -15.81 -13.49 7.46
CA PHE A 253 -15.96 -13.18 6.03
C PHE A 253 -17.28 -12.49 5.74
N LEU A 254 -18.38 -13.04 6.25
CA LEU A 254 -19.70 -12.45 6.09
C LEU A 254 -19.76 -11.05 6.69
N ALA A 255 -19.27 -10.88 7.93
CA ALA A 255 -19.22 -9.59 8.60
C ALA A 255 -18.37 -8.57 7.82
N THR A 256 -17.19 -8.98 7.34
CA THR A 256 -16.29 -8.12 6.55
C THR A 256 -16.95 -7.72 5.21
N ALA A 257 -17.61 -8.66 4.53
CA ALA A 257 -18.33 -8.40 3.29
C ALA A 257 -19.49 -7.43 3.48
N VAL A 258 -20.36 -7.70 4.45
CA VAL A 258 -21.53 -6.85 4.75
C VAL A 258 -21.07 -5.45 5.20
N ALA A 259 -20.14 -5.37 6.15
CA ALA A 259 -19.62 -4.09 6.61
C ALA A 259 -18.93 -3.30 5.49
N GLY A 260 -18.12 -3.96 4.66
CA GLY A 260 -17.44 -3.33 3.53
C GLY A 260 -18.41 -2.79 2.48
N TYR A 261 -19.45 -3.53 2.09
CA TYR A 261 -20.47 -3.03 1.16
C TYR A 261 -21.27 -1.87 1.75
N LEU A 262 -21.67 -1.96 3.04
CA LEU A 262 -22.38 -0.88 3.72
C LEU A 262 -21.53 0.40 3.81
N LEU A 263 -20.28 0.29 4.26
CA LEU A 263 -19.36 1.42 4.35
C LEU A 263 -19.03 2.01 2.98
N TYR A 264 -18.90 1.17 1.95
CA TYR A 264 -18.72 1.62 0.57
C TYR A 264 -19.95 2.39 0.06
N SER A 265 -21.17 1.91 0.33
CA SER A 265 -22.39 2.59 -0.10
C SER A 265 -22.52 4.00 0.49
N ARG A 266 -22.07 4.19 1.74
CA ARG A 266 -22.13 5.47 2.45
C ARG A 266 -21.02 6.44 2.04
N ASN A 267 -19.78 5.95 1.94
CA ASN A 267 -18.60 6.82 1.80
C ASN A 267 -17.92 6.75 0.43
N ARG A 268 -18.27 5.76 -0.41
CA ARG A 268 -17.67 5.47 -1.73
C ARG A 268 -16.14 5.35 -1.73
N ARG A 269 -15.54 4.96 -0.59
CA ARG A 269 -14.09 4.77 -0.44
C ARG A 269 -13.70 3.35 -0.89
N TRP A 270 -12.80 3.25 -1.85
CA TRP A 270 -12.41 1.99 -2.50
C TRP A 270 -11.91 0.87 -1.55
N PRO A 271 -11.24 1.12 -0.40
CA PRO A 271 -10.72 0.02 0.42
C PRO A 271 -11.82 -0.89 0.96
N PHE A 272 -12.99 -0.32 1.27
CA PHE A 272 -14.14 -1.08 1.75
C PHE A 272 -14.71 -2.00 0.68
N LEU A 273 -14.73 -1.55 -0.58
CA LEU A 273 -15.18 -2.36 -1.71
C LEU A 273 -14.21 -3.52 -1.96
N VAL A 274 -12.91 -3.26 -1.97
CA VAL A 274 -11.89 -4.30 -2.20
C VAL A 274 -11.97 -5.38 -1.13
N ALA A 275 -12.07 -4.99 0.15
CA ALA A 275 -12.22 -5.97 1.23
C ALA A 275 -13.56 -6.72 1.17
N ALA A 276 -14.65 -6.06 0.77
CA ALA A 276 -15.95 -6.74 0.65
C ALA A 276 -15.95 -7.80 -0.46
N VAL A 277 -15.39 -7.45 -1.62
CA VAL A 277 -15.26 -8.36 -2.76
C VAL A 277 -14.30 -9.50 -2.41
N ALA A 278 -13.15 -9.21 -1.80
CA ALA A 278 -12.21 -10.24 -1.37
C ALA A 278 -12.85 -11.20 -0.35
N ALA A 279 -13.50 -10.66 0.69
CA ALA A 279 -14.11 -11.46 1.75
C ALA A 279 -15.25 -12.34 1.22
N SER A 280 -16.11 -11.81 0.34
CA SER A 280 -17.18 -12.61 -0.28
C SER A 280 -16.63 -13.68 -1.22
N THR A 281 -15.61 -13.36 -2.02
CA THR A 281 -14.98 -14.32 -2.94
C THR A 281 -14.32 -15.46 -2.19
N PHE A 282 -13.47 -15.16 -1.20
CA PHE A 282 -12.77 -16.17 -0.41
C PHE A 282 -13.73 -16.95 0.48
N GLY A 283 -14.68 -16.27 1.15
CA GLY A 283 -15.66 -16.92 2.00
C GLY A 283 -16.55 -17.91 1.25
N VAL A 284 -17.04 -17.55 0.06
CA VAL A 284 -17.81 -18.48 -0.79
C VAL A 284 -16.93 -19.62 -1.30
N GLY A 285 -15.71 -19.32 -1.75
CA GLY A 285 -14.76 -20.33 -2.21
C GLY A 285 -14.45 -21.37 -1.13
N GLN A 286 -14.18 -20.91 0.10
CA GLN A 286 -13.94 -21.77 1.26
C GLN A 286 -15.19 -22.55 1.68
N LEU A 287 -16.37 -21.96 1.59
CA LEU A 287 -17.63 -22.66 1.85
C LEU A 287 -17.82 -23.82 0.87
N ILE A 288 -17.60 -23.57 -0.42
CA ILE A 288 -17.66 -24.59 -1.47
C ILE A 288 -16.64 -25.69 -1.22
N THR A 289 -15.37 -25.33 -0.97
CA THR A 289 -14.28 -26.31 -0.80
C THR A 289 -14.52 -27.24 0.38
N THR A 290 -15.04 -26.70 1.49
CA THR A 290 -15.30 -27.49 2.72
C THR A 290 -16.59 -28.29 2.66
N THR A 291 -17.63 -27.82 1.96
CA THR A 291 -18.92 -28.52 1.89
C THR A 291 -18.91 -29.63 0.83
N LEU A 292 -18.31 -29.36 -0.33
CA LEU A 292 -18.34 -30.30 -1.46
C LEU A 292 -17.15 -31.27 -1.45
N GLY A 293 -16.04 -30.91 -0.81
CA GLY A 293 -14.85 -31.75 -0.71
C GLY A 293 -14.08 -31.92 -2.03
N GLY A 294 -12.75 -31.83 -1.96
CA GLY A 294 -11.85 -32.16 -3.06
C GLY A 294 -11.90 -31.20 -4.27
N ALA A 295 -11.11 -31.52 -5.30
CA ALA A 295 -10.95 -30.68 -6.50
C ALA A 295 -12.25 -30.53 -7.31
N LEU A 296 -13.11 -31.55 -7.31
CA LEU A 296 -14.39 -31.55 -8.02
C LEU A 296 -15.39 -30.54 -7.42
N GLY A 297 -15.44 -30.40 -6.10
CA GLY A 297 -16.27 -29.40 -5.42
C GLY A 297 -15.87 -27.97 -5.80
N VAL A 298 -14.56 -27.71 -5.88
CA VAL A 298 -14.00 -26.43 -6.32
C VAL A 298 -14.44 -26.10 -7.74
N SER A 299 -14.29 -27.04 -8.68
CA SER A 299 -14.66 -26.85 -10.08
C SER A 299 -16.16 -26.60 -10.28
N ILE A 300 -17.03 -27.37 -9.60
CA ILE A 300 -18.48 -27.22 -9.69
C ILE A 300 -18.94 -25.89 -9.06
N GLY A 301 -18.35 -25.51 -7.93
CA GLY A 301 -18.66 -24.25 -7.27
C GLY A 301 -18.24 -23.03 -8.08
N LEU A 302 -17.04 -23.06 -8.70
CA LEU A 302 -16.58 -22.01 -9.62
C LEU A 302 -17.48 -21.91 -10.87
N LEU A 303 -17.89 -23.05 -11.43
CA LEU A 303 -18.83 -23.08 -12.55
C LEU A 303 -20.18 -22.43 -12.16
N GLY A 304 -20.73 -22.81 -11.00
CA GLY A 304 -21.98 -22.25 -10.48
C GLY A 304 -21.89 -20.74 -10.24
N ALA A 305 -20.83 -20.27 -9.58
CA ALA A 305 -20.60 -18.85 -9.36
C ALA A 305 -20.48 -18.07 -10.69
N GLY A 306 -19.76 -18.62 -11.67
CA GLY A 306 -19.65 -18.04 -13.00
C GLY A 306 -21.00 -17.93 -13.71
N LEU A 307 -21.82 -18.98 -13.66
CA LEU A 307 -23.17 -18.97 -14.25
C LEU A 307 -24.09 -17.95 -13.57
N VAL A 308 -24.02 -17.81 -12.25
CA VAL A 308 -24.79 -16.80 -11.51
C VAL A 308 -24.36 -15.37 -11.90
N LEU A 309 -23.06 -15.11 -12.03
CA LEU A 309 -22.56 -13.81 -12.48
C LEU A 309 -23.00 -13.49 -13.91
N LEU A 310 -22.94 -14.47 -14.82
CA LEU A 310 -23.44 -14.31 -16.19
C LEU A 310 -24.95 -14.04 -16.21
N GLY A 311 -25.72 -14.75 -15.39
CA GLY A 311 -27.16 -14.52 -15.21
C GLY A 311 -27.47 -13.13 -14.67
N ALA A 312 -26.78 -12.69 -13.62
CA ALA A 312 -26.96 -11.37 -13.04
C ALA A 312 -26.59 -10.25 -14.03
N SER A 313 -25.47 -10.41 -14.75
CA SER A 313 -25.03 -9.45 -15.77
C SER A 313 -26.04 -9.32 -16.92
N THR A 314 -26.56 -10.43 -17.43
CA THR A 314 -27.58 -10.43 -18.48
C THR A 314 -28.89 -9.76 -18.03
N ILE A 315 -29.34 -10.01 -16.79
CA ILE A 315 -30.52 -9.33 -16.22
C ILE A 315 -30.28 -7.82 -16.13
N ILE A 316 -29.15 -7.39 -15.57
CA ILE A 316 -28.81 -5.97 -15.40
C ILE A 316 -28.76 -5.25 -16.76
N LEU A 317 -28.13 -5.86 -17.77
CA LEU A 317 -28.08 -5.31 -19.13
C LEU A 317 -29.47 -5.24 -19.77
N ARG A 318 -30.35 -6.20 -19.49
CA ARG A 318 -31.72 -6.22 -20.00
C ARG A 318 -32.56 -5.11 -19.37
N THR A 319 -32.43 -4.88 -18.06
CA THR A 319 -33.13 -3.79 -17.36
C THR A 319 -32.65 -2.38 -17.74
N ARG A 320 -31.39 -2.22 -18.19
CA ARG A 320 -30.89 -0.91 -18.68
C ARG A 320 -31.42 -0.53 -20.07
N ARG A 321 -31.89 -1.50 -20.86
CA ARG A 321 -32.46 -1.27 -22.20
C ARG A 321 -33.93 -0.87 -22.19
N THR A 322 -34.62 -1.00 -21.05
CA THR A 322 -36.06 -0.74 -20.93
C THR A 322 -36.42 0.64 -20.37
N THR A 323 -35.43 1.50 -20.12
CA THR A 323 -35.65 2.95 -19.92
C THR A 323 -35.33 3.68 -21.23
N PRO A 324 -36.34 3.94 -22.09
CA PRO A 324 -36.16 4.87 -23.20
C PRO A 324 -36.03 6.29 -22.64
N SER A 325 -35.05 7.02 -23.17
CA SER A 325 -34.93 8.48 -23.06
C SER A 325 -36.15 9.18 -23.64
#